data_AF-A0A382ZHC3-F1
#
_entry.id   AF-A0A382ZHC3-F1
#
_cell.length_a   1.000
_cell.length_b   1.000
_cell.length_c   1.000
_cell.angle_alpha   90.00
_cell.angle_beta   90.00
_cell.angle_gamma   90.00
#
_symmetry.space_group_name_H-M   'P 1'
#
loop_
_entity.id
_entity.type
_entity.pdbx_description
1 polymer ?
#
loop_
_entity_poly.entity_id
_entity_poly.type
_entity_poly.pdbx_seq_one_letter_code
_entity_poly.pdbx_strand_id
1 'polypeptide(L)'
;MPKVSQSAAELPNSFALLLGYLNFSAGAFDVSAWKSINDLYAQFEPITAAGEIVERSDTVDKVADALRGALKLLHQTDPVFRDVGQAEGALRIVFDNVLPAYRAFHSDLLEHQAIGAIERPFFLMAVFQAVLETGGPWEGQDDVVVKRTLRKINDYMGWRPVAVLENDQLSEPYPHERVRPLPIYRSGVGAAHGHFSRLVNQAIQILETAPKELLQQADFDLGLLTELSVDPRA
;
A
#
# COMPACT_ATOMS: atom_id res chain seq x y z
N MET A 1 28.80 -31.81 -19.44
CA MET A 1 27.66 -30.98 -19.91
C MET A 1 27.34 -29.98 -18.81
N PRO A 2 27.60 -28.67 -19.01
CA PRO A 2 27.31 -27.68 -18.00
C PRO A 2 25.81 -27.40 -17.96
N LYS A 3 25.26 -27.25 -16.75
CA LYS A 3 23.89 -26.80 -16.50
C LYS A 3 23.71 -25.42 -17.11
N VAL A 4 22.71 -25.28 -17.97
CA VAL A 4 22.23 -24.00 -18.49
C VAL A 4 21.70 -23.21 -17.30
N SER A 5 22.41 -22.12 -16.98
CA SER A 5 21.96 -21.08 -16.08
C SER A 5 20.63 -20.52 -16.58
N GLN A 6 19.61 -20.52 -15.73
CA GLN A 6 18.38 -19.79 -16.00
C GLN A 6 18.75 -18.32 -16.26
N SER A 7 18.44 -17.82 -17.47
CA SER A 7 18.67 -16.43 -17.84
C SER A 7 17.70 -15.53 -17.09
N ALA A 8 18.16 -14.37 -16.65
CA ALA A 8 17.39 -13.29 -16.02
C ALA A 8 16.42 -12.57 -16.99
N ALA A 9 15.84 -13.30 -17.95
CA ALA A 9 14.90 -12.81 -18.93
C ALA A 9 13.49 -13.32 -18.56
N GLU A 10 12.54 -12.37 -18.49
CA GLU A 10 11.09 -12.54 -18.23
C GLU A 10 10.63 -12.47 -16.77
N LEU A 11 11.27 -11.65 -15.93
CA LEU A 11 10.49 -10.93 -14.90
C LEU A 11 9.79 -9.76 -15.61
N PRO A 12 8.46 -9.60 -15.48
CA PRO A 12 7.80 -8.40 -15.96
C PRO A 12 8.46 -7.18 -15.32
N ASN A 13 8.69 -6.12 -16.10
CA ASN A 13 9.13 -4.85 -15.55
C ASN A 13 8.09 -4.36 -14.52
N SER A 14 8.45 -4.32 -13.22
CA SER A 14 7.53 -3.94 -12.13
C SER A 14 6.87 -2.57 -12.40
N PHE A 15 7.54 -1.65 -13.09
CA PHE A 15 6.93 -0.41 -13.54
C PHE A 15 5.79 -0.65 -14.53
N ALA A 16 5.99 -1.47 -15.56
CA ALA A 16 4.98 -1.73 -16.58
C ALA A 16 3.76 -2.49 -16.01
N LEU A 17 3.98 -3.45 -15.11
CA LEU A 17 2.89 -4.14 -14.42
C LEU A 17 2.06 -3.18 -13.57
N LEU A 18 2.71 -2.38 -12.72
CA LEU A 18 2.00 -1.44 -11.87
C LEU A 18 1.29 -0.37 -12.69
N LEU A 19 1.96 0.22 -13.68
CA LEU A 19 1.34 1.24 -14.53
C LEU A 19 0.20 0.68 -15.38
N GLY A 20 0.32 -0.56 -15.87
CA GLY A 20 -0.78 -1.25 -16.55
C GLY A 20 -1.98 -1.45 -15.61
N TYR A 21 -1.73 -1.89 -14.38
CA TYR A 21 -2.77 -1.98 -13.35
C TYR A 21 -3.43 -0.62 -13.11
N LEU A 22 -2.65 0.44 -12.90
CA LEU A 22 -3.17 1.79 -12.67
C LEU A 22 -3.99 2.29 -13.86
N ASN A 23 -3.63 1.92 -15.09
CA ASN A 23 -4.30 2.41 -16.29
C ASN A 23 -5.59 1.67 -16.65
N PHE A 24 -5.71 0.38 -16.30
CA PHE A 24 -6.81 -0.47 -16.79
C PHE A 24 -7.67 -1.09 -15.69
N SER A 25 -7.23 -1.06 -14.44
CA SER A 25 -7.99 -1.62 -13.32
C SER A 25 -9.06 -0.65 -12.80
N ALA A 26 -10.18 -1.20 -12.36
CA ALA A 26 -11.17 -0.49 -11.54
C ALA A 26 -10.88 -0.59 -10.03
N GLY A 27 -9.65 -1.00 -9.67
CA GLY A 27 -9.19 -1.17 -8.29
C GLY A 27 -9.50 -2.54 -7.70
N ALA A 28 -9.65 -3.59 -8.51
CA ALA A 28 -9.68 -4.95 -7.99
C ALA A 28 -8.31 -5.36 -7.43
N PHE A 29 -8.26 -6.18 -6.38
CA PHE A 29 -6.99 -6.66 -5.84
C PHE A 29 -6.22 -7.48 -6.88
N ASP A 30 -4.97 -7.08 -7.16
CA ASP A 30 -4.07 -7.76 -8.08
C ASP A 30 -2.73 -8.05 -7.41
N VAL A 31 -2.40 -9.33 -7.25
CA VAL A 31 -1.17 -9.77 -6.56
C VAL A 31 0.08 -9.23 -7.25
N SER A 32 0.09 -9.16 -8.59
CA SER A 32 1.27 -8.73 -9.36
C SER A 32 1.53 -7.23 -9.22
N ALA A 33 0.48 -6.42 -9.20
CA ALA A 33 0.58 -4.98 -8.96
C ALA A 33 1.08 -4.67 -7.53
N TRP A 34 0.56 -5.40 -6.54
CA TRP A 34 1.00 -5.26 -5.15
C TRP A 34 2.44 -5.75 -4.91
N LYS A 35 2.88 -6.80 -5.60
CA LYS A 35 4.31 -7.17 -5.63
C LYS A 35 5.15 -6.10 -6.30
N SER A 36 4.67 -5.56 -7.42
CA SER A 36 5.39 -4.55 -8.19
C SER A 36 5.72 -3.31 -7.38
N ILE A 37 4.77 -2.75 -6.61
CA ILE A 37 5.09 -1.59 -5.75
C ILE A 37 6.18 -1.94 -4.71
N ASN A 38 6.18 -3.18 -4.23
CA ASN A 38 7.11 -3.66 -3.21
C ASN A 38 8.53 -3.70 -3.77
N ASP A 39 8.64 -4.24 -4.99
CA ASP A 39 9.88 -4.30 -5.75
C ASP A 39 10.39 -2.91 -6.12
N LEU A 40 9.50 -1.94 -6.39
CA LEU A 40 9.89 -0.56 -6.65
C LEU A 40 10.52 0.10 -5.41
N TYR A 41 9.95 -0.09 -4.21
CA TYR A 41 10.58 0.41 -2.98
C TYR A 41 11.97 -0.19 -2.75
N ALA A 42 12.13 -1.49 -3.04
CA ALA A 42 13.41 -2.19 -2.91
C ALA A 42 14.52 -1.64 -3.83
N GLN A 43 14.18 -0.92 -4.90
CA GLN A 43 15.18 -0.27 -5.77
C GLN A 43 15.78 1.00 -5.15
N PHE A 44 15.09 1.63 -4.18
CA PHE A 44 15.50 2.90 -3.59
C PHE A 44 16.01 2.77 -2.15
N GLU A 45 15.70 1.66 -1.48
CA GLU A 45 16.07 1.41 -0.08
C GLU A 45 17.16 0.34 0.00
N PRO A 46 18.38 0.71 0.44
CA PRO A 46 19.50 -0.22 0.48
C PRO A 46 19.34 -1.24 1.61
N ILE A 47 19.99 -2.38 1.42
CA ILE A 47 20.09 -3.44 2.44
C ILE A 47 21.48 -3.37 3.07
N THR A 48 21.55 -3.35 4.41
CA THR A 48 22.82 -3.36 5.15
C THR A 48 23.53 -4.71 5.02
N ALA A 49 24.80 -4.76 5.44
CA ALA A 49 25.55 -6.03 5.50
C ALA A 49 24.90 -7.07 6.42
N ALA A 50 24.10 -6.65 7.41
CA ALA A 50 23.33 -7.53 8.29
C ALA A 50 22.01 -8.04 7.66
N GLY A 51 21.68 -7.57 6.45
CA GLY A 51 20.44 -7.91 5.77
C GLY A 51 19.24 -7.08 6.22
N GLU A 52 19.46 -5.91 6.82
CA GLU A 52 18.41 -5.00 7.25
C GLU A 52 18.10 -3.98 6.16
N ILE A 53 16.83 -3.69 5.92
CA ILE A 53 16.42 -2.64 4.97
C ILE A 53 16.51 -1.29 5.67
N VAL A 54 17.21 -0.33 5.04
CA VAL A 54 17.30 1.05 5.51
C VAL A 54 16.24 1.88 4.79
N GLU A 55 15.12 2.10 5.47
CA GLU A 55 14.04 2.94 4.98
C GLU A 55 14.49 4.40 4.85
N ARG A 56 13.98 5.11 3.84
CA ARG A 56 14.31 6.51 3.60
C ARG A 56 13.06 7.37 3.56
N SER A 57 13.18 8.57 4.11
CA SER A 57 12.07 9.53 4.15
C SER A 57 11.66 10.04 2.76
N ASP A 58 12.55 9.93 1.76
CA ASP A 58 12.35 10.40 0.38
C ASP A 58 12.02 9.27 -0.61
N THR A 59 11.82 8.03 -0.15
CA THR A 59 11.53 6.89 -1.02
C THR A 59 10.25 7.10 -1.84
N VAL A 60 9.18 7.62 -1.22
CA VAL A 60 7.90 7.83 -1.90
C VAL A 60 8.03 8.82 -3.06
N ASP A 61 8.82 9.89 -2.89
CA ASP A 61 9.07 10.88 -3.94
C ASP A 61 9.84 10.26 -5.11
N LYS A 62 10.87 9.45 -4.82
CA LYS A 62 11.63 8.73 -5.85
C LYS A 62 10.78 7.73 -6.60
N VAL A 63 9.89 7.02 -5.91
CA VAL A 63 8.93 6.10 -6.54
C VAL A 63 7.96 6.87 -7.43
N ALA A 64 7.45 8.01 -6.97
CA ALA A 64 6.56 8.87 -7.77
C ALA A 64 7.24 9.35 -9.06
N ASP A 65 8.46 9.88 -8.96
CA ASP A 65 9.23 10.36 -10.10
C ASP A 65 9.58 9.25 -11.08
N ALA A 66 9.98 8.08 -10.57
CA ALA A 66 10.30 6.92 -11.40
C ALA A 66 9.06 6.38 -12.12
N LEU A 67 7.89 6.34 -11.46
CA LEU A 67 6.63 5.94 -12.10
C LEU A 67 6.21 6.92 -13.20
N ARG A 68 6.30 8.23 -12.95
CA ARG A 68 6.02 9.27 -13.95
C ARG A 68 6.96 9.17 -15.15
N GLY A 69 8.25 8.94 -14.90
CA GLY A 69 9.25 8.74 -15.95
C GLY A 69 8.98 7.48 -16.78
N ALA A 70 8.70 6.37 -16.10
CA ALA A 70 8.37 5.10 -16.76
C ALA A 70 7.08 5.18 -17.59
N LEU A 71 6.05 5.87 -17.10
CA LEU A 71 4.80 6.07 -17.84
C LEU A 71 5.03 6.86 -19.13
N LYS A 72 5.82 7.93 -19.08
CA LYS A 72 6.20 8.70 -20.28
C LYS A 72 6.93 7.84 -21.30
N LEU A 73 7.85 6.99 -20.84
CA LEU A 73 8.58 6.08 -21.73
C LEU A 73 7.64 5.04 -22.35
N LEU A 74 6.78 4.41 -21.54
CA LEU A 74 5.83 3.41 -22.02
C LEU A 74 4.83 4.01 -23.01
N HIS A 75 4.33 5.21 -22.76
CA HIS A 75 3.44 5.92 -23.68
C HIS A 75 4.07 6.12 -25.07
N GLN A 76 5.38 6.33 -25.14
CA GLN A 76 6.11 6.52 -26.40
C GLN A 76 6.47 5.21 -27.11
N THR A 77 6.59 4.10 -26.37
CA THR A 77 7.27 2.88 -26.84
C THR A 77 6.36 1.66 -26.92
N ASP A 78 5.28 1.62 -26.15
CA ASP A 78 4.37 0.48 -26.03
C ASP A 78 2.95 0.87 -26.47
N PRO A 79 2.41 0.27 -27.56
CA PRO A 79 1.05 0.52 -28.03
C PRO A 79 -0.06 0.28 -26.99
N VAL A 80 0.18 -0.57 -25.98
CA VAL A 80 -0.76 -0.78 -24.86
C VAL A 80 -0.97 0.52 -24.10
N PHE A 81 0.07 1.33 -23.93
CA PHE A 81 0.04 2.62 -23.24
C PHE A 81 -0.26 3.79 -24.19
N ARG A 82 -1.03 3.57 -25.25
CA ARG A 82 -1.45 4.67 -26.15
C ARG A 82 -2.33 5.70 -25.45
N ASP A 83 -3.23 5.25 -24.58
CA ASP A 83 -4.03 6.12 -23.72
C ASP A 83 -3.60 5.86 -22.29
N VAL A 84 -3.07 6.89 -21.63
CA VAL A 84 -2.54 6.84 -20.26
C VAL A 84 -3.29 7.75 -19.30
N GLY A 85 -4.42 8.32 -19.71
CA GLY A 85 -5.12 9.34 -18.93
C GLY A 85 -5.50 8.88 -17.53
N GLN A 86 -5.88 7.60 -17.39
CA GLN A 86 -6.18 7.01 -16.08
C GLN A 86 -4.93 6.85 -15.22
N ALA A 87 -3.83 6.30 -15.75
CA ALA A 87 -2.59 6.16 -14.99
C ALA A 87 -2.01 7.52 -14.59
N GLU A 88 -1.98 8.49 -15.50
CA GLU A 88 -1.55 9.87 -15.21
C GLU A 88 -2.42 10.52 -14.13
N GLY A 89 -3.75 10.39 -14.26
CA GLY A 89 -4.71 10.88 -13.27
C GLY A 89 -4.51 10.22 -11.90
N ALA A 90 -4.36 8.90 -11.84
CA ALA A 90 -4.15 8.16 -10.59
C ALA A 90 -2.85 8.56 -9.90
N LEU A 91 -1.73 8.65 -10.63
CA LEU A 91 -0.45 9.09 -10.09
C LEU A 91 -0.55 10.51 -9.51
N ARG A 92 -1.13 11.43 -10.28
CA ARG A 92 -1.33 12.83 -9.88
C ARG A 92 -2.22 12.94 -8.64
N ILE A 93 -3.38 12.28 -8.64
CA ILE A 93 -4.32 12.31 -7.52
C ILE A 93 -3.68 11.72 -6.26
N VAL A 94 -2.99 10.58 -6.36
CA VAL A 94 -2.37 9.95 -5.19
C VAL A 94 -1.22 10.79 -4.63
N PHE A 95 -0.22 11.09 -5.45
CA PHE A 95 1.01 11.73 -4.96
C PHE A 95 0.83 13.21 -4.66
N ASP A 96 0.07 13.94 -5.49
CA ASP A 96 -0.01 15.40 -5.37
C ASP A 96 -1.16 15.84 -4.47
N ASN A 97 -2.20 15.00 -4.28
CA ASN A 97 -3.40 15.38 -3.54
C ASN A 97 -3.70 14.48 -2.33
N VAL A 98 -3.82 13.15 -2.50
CA VAL A 98 -4.26 12.26 -1.42
C VAL A 98 -3.23 12.12 -0.31
N LEU A 99 -1.95 11.88 -0.63
CA LEU A 99 -0.92 11.72 0.41
C LEU A 99 -0.75 13.01 1.25
N PRO A 100 -0.62 14.21 0.65
CA PRO A 100 -0.59 15.45 1.44
C PRO A 100 -1.86 15.67 2.26
N ALA A 101 -3.04 15.40 1.67
CA ALA A 101 -4.31 15.56 2.37
C ALA A 101 -4.49 14.57 3.53
N TYR A 102 -4.02 13.33 3.40
CA TYR A 102 -4.04 12.33 4.47
C TYR A 102 -3.20 12.80 5.66
N ARG A 103 -1.98 13.28 5.38
CA ARG A 103 -1.09 13.82 6.41
C ARG A 103 -1.66 15.04 7.11
N ALA A 104 -2.27 15.96 6.36
CA ALA A 104 -2.91 17.14 6.93
C ALA A 104 -4.17 16.79 7.75
N PHE A 105 -4.96 15.83 7.28
CA PHE A 105 -6.17 15.38 7.95
C PHE A 105 -5.88 14.70 9.30
N HIS A 106 -4.75 13.98 9.38
CA HIS A 106 -4.30 13.25 10.57
C HIS A 106 -3.15 13.92 11.30
N SER A 107 -2.93 15.23 11.11
CA SER A 107 -1.78 15.91 11.69
C SER A 107 -1.79 15.90 13.21
N ASP A 108 -2.96 15.85 13.83
CA ASP A 108 -3.17 15.77 15.28
C ASP A 108 -2.92 14.36 15.83
N LEU A 109 -3.29 13.31 15.08
CA LEU A 109 -3.13 11.91 15.50
C LEU A 109 -1.75 11.34 15.18
N LEU A 110 -1.17 11.72 14.04
CA LEU A 110 0.00 11.07 13.45
C LEU A 110 1.24 11.99 13.43
N GLU A 111 1.23 13.10 14.20
CA GLU A 111 2.37 14.04 14.28
C GLU A 111 3.69 13.33 14.65
N HIS A 112 3.60 12.31 15.51
CA HIS A 112 4.74 11.55 16.01
C HIS A 112 5.38 10.63 14.96
N GLN A 113 4.67 10.35 13.85
CA GLN A 113 5.19 9.49 12.79
C GLN A 113 6.29 10.21 12.01
N ALA A 114 7.42 9.51 11.80
CA ALA A 114 8.52 10.05 11.02
C ALA A 114 8.12 10.25 9.55
N ILE A 115 8.78 11.19 8.87
CA ILE A 115 8.58 11.40 7.42
C ILE A 115 8.91 10.10 6.68
N GLY A 116 7.99 9.61 5.85
CA GLY A 116 8.14 8.37 5.08
C GLY A 116 7.79 7.10 5.86
N ALA A 117 7.38 7.20 7.12
CA ALA A 117 6.95 6.05 7.93
C ALA A 117 5.54 5.55 7.55
N ILE A 118 4.68 6.43 7.02
CA ILE A 118 3.31 6.11 6.61
C ILE A 118 3.27 5.68 5.14
N GLU A 119 3.98 6.41 4.27
CA GLU A 119 3.99 6.23 2.82
C GLU A 119 4.84 5.01 2.41
N ARG A 120 4.49 3.83 2.96
CA ARG A 120 5.08 2.51 2.71
C ARG A 120 4.35 1.81 1.54
N PRO A 121 4.96 0.81 0.88
CA PRO A 121 4.47 0.31 -0.42
C PRO A 121 3.02 -0.17 -0.39
N PHE A 122 2.61 -0.90 0.64
CA PHE A 122 1.26 -1.44 0.73
C PHE A 122 0.22 -0.41 1.18
N PHE A 123 0.62 0.60 1.96
CA PHE A 123 -0.25 1.76 2.20
C PHE A 123 -0.50 2.49 0.89
N LEU A 124 0.55 2.74 0.12
CA LEU A 124 0.45 3.40 -1.18
C LEU A 124 -0.44 2.61 -2.15
N MET A 125 -0.36 1.28 -2.18
CA MET A 125 -1.27 0.46 -3.00
C MET A 125 -2.71 0.47 -2.51
N ALA A 126 -2.95 0.49 -1.19
CA ALA A 126 -4.30 0.66 -0.67
C ALA A 126 -4.90 2.01 -1.10
N VAL A 127 -4.08 3.07 -1.12
CA VAL A 127 -4.49 4.40 -1.61
C VAL A 127 -4.77 4.38 -3.11
N PHE A 128 -3.89 3.79 -3.93
CA PHE A 128 -4.16 3.63 -5.36
C PHE A 128 -5.45 2.85 -5.61
N GLN A 129 -5.63 1.72 -4.91
CA GLN A 129 -6.84 0.91 -5.03
C GLN A 129 -8.09 1.73 -4.69
N ALA A 130 -8.08 2.49 -3.60
CA ALA A 130 -9.21 3.32 -3.20
C ALA A 130 -9.50 4.46 -4.20
N VAL A 131 -8.47 5.06 -4.82
CA VAL A 131 -8.64 6.04 -5.91
C VAL A 131 -9.26 5.37 -7.14
N LEU A 132 -8.76 4.21 -7.55
CA LEU A 132 -9.30 3.46 -8.70
C LEU A 132 -10.75 3.01 -8.49
N GLU A 133 -11.08 2.52 -7.29
CA GLU A 133 -12.44 2.11 -6.92
C GLU A 133 -13.41 3.30 -6.78
N THR A 134 -12.91 4.50 -6.46
CA THR A 134 -13.71 5.73 -6.48
C THR A 134 -14.09 6.11 -7.91
N GLY A 135 -13.23 5.74 -8.87
CA GLY A 135 -13.38 6.06 -10.29
C GLY A 135 -13.09 7.52 -10.61
N GLY A 136 -13.10 7.84 -11.90
CA GLY A 136 -12.88 9.20 -12.40
C GLY A 136 -13.93 10.23 -11.90
N PRO A 137 -13.81 11.48 -12.37
CA PRO A 137 -13.04 11.90 -13.53
C PRO A 137 -11.52 11.90 -13.27
N TRP A 138 -10.74 11.46 -14.26
CA TRP A 138 -9.27 11.50 -14.24
C TRP A 138 -8.72 12.90 -14.58
N GLU A 139 -9.59 13.74 -15.14
CA GLU A 139 -9.35 15.15 -15.45
C GLU A 139 -10.28 16.05 -14.62
N GLY A 140 -9.67 16.83 -13.71
CA GLY A 140 -10.39 17.77 -12.86
C GLY A 140 -11.21 17.13 -11.74
N GLN A 141 -11.74 17.96 -10.84
CA GLN A 141 -12.54 17.54 -9.65
C GLN A 141 -11.80 16.64 -8.65
N ASP A 142 -10.48 16.76 -8.57
CA ASP A 142 -9.67 15.93 -7.67
C ASP A 142 -10.11 16.03 -6.22
N ASP A 143 -10.53 17.21 -5.76
CA ASP A 143 -11.03 17.42 -4.40
C ASP A 143 -12.17 16.45 -4.03
N VAL A 144 -13.03 16.11 -5.00
CA VAL A 144 -14.14 15.16 -4.79
C VAL A 144 -13.60 13.74 -4.65
N VAL A 145 -12.65 13.36 -5.50
CA VAL A 145 -11.98 12.05 -5.44
C VAL A 145 -11.22 11.90 -4.13
N VAL A 146 -10.40 12.89 -3.77
CA VAL A 146 -9.63 12.94 -2.51
C VAL A 146 -10.55 12.76 -1.30
N LYS A 147 -11.64 13.53 -1.20
CA LYS A 147 -12.60 13.41 -0.09
C LYS A 147 -13.29 12.04 -0.01
N ARG A 148 -13.52 11.38 -1.14
CA ARG A 148 -14.09 10.03 -1.18
C ARG A 148 -13.05 8.98 -0.78
N THR A 149 -11.83 9.09 -1.32
CA THR A 149 -10.70 8.24 -0.99
C THR A 149 -10.37 8.30 0.50
N LEU A 150 -10.24 9.49 1.09
CA LEU A 150 -9.96 9.65 2.52
C LEU A 150 -11.02 8.99 3.40
N ARG A 151 -12.31 9.21 3.09
CA ARG A 151 -13.41 8.56 3.81
C ARG A 151 -13.38 7.03 3.70
N LYS A 152 -12.87 6.50 2.59
CA LYS A 152 -12.81 5.07 2.33
C LYS A 152 -11.64 4.40 3.04
N ILE A 153 -10.46 5.02 3.04
CA ILE A 153 -9.27 4.44 3.66
C ILE A 153 -9.25 4.63 5.18
N ASN A 154 -9.92 5.67 5.71
CA ASN A 154 -10.05 5.90 7.15
C ASN A 154 -11.17 5.02 7.73
N ASP A 155 -10.94 3.71 7.76
CA ASP A 155 -11.94 2.70 8.14
C ASP A 155 -11.70 2.09 9.52
N TYR A 156 -10.55 2.35 10.15
CA TYR A 156 -10.19 1.72 11.42
C TYR A 156 -10.20 2.69 12.60
N MET A 157 -10.96 2.33 13.64
CA MET A 157 -11.02 3.06 14.91
C MET A 157 -10.01 2.56 15.95
N GLY A 158 -9.69 1.27 15.92
CA GLY A 158 -9.07 0.57 17.05
C GLY A 158 -9.97 0.45 18.27
N TRP A 159 -9.37 0.14 19.42
CA TRP A 159 -10.08 0.06 20.69
C TRP A 159 -10.37 1.48 21.23
N ARG A 160 -11.65 1.84 21.31
CA ARG A 160 -12.11 3.11 21.88
C ARG A 160 -13.08 2.83 23.03
N PRO A 161 -12.71 3.09 24.29
CA PRO A 161 -13.68 3.06 25.37
C PRO A 161 -14.70 4.17 25.14
N VAL A 162 -15.96 3.80 24.91
CA VAL A 162 -17.03 4.75 24.57
C VAL A 162 -17.61 5.30 25.86
N ALA A 163 -17.51 6.63 26.04
CA ALA A 163 -18.22 7.30 27.11
C ALA A 163 -19.74 7.19 26.85
N VAL A 164 -20.46 6.65 27.83
CA VAL A 164 -21.94 6.66 27.85
C VAL A 164 -22.36 8.05 28.32
N LEU A 165 -23.12 8.77 27.49
CA LEU A 165 -23.66 10.08 27.84
C LEU A 165 -24.75 9.93 28.92
N GLU A 166 -25.10 11.02 29.61
CA GLU A 166 -26.12 11.02 30.69
C GLU A 166 -27.52 10.54 30.22
N ASN A 167 -27.76 10.51 28.91
CA ASN A 167 -28.98 10.02 28.28
C ASN A 167 -28.87 8.57 27.76
N ASP A 168 -27.87 7.80 28.24
CA ASP A 168 -27.55 6.43 27.82
C ASP A 168 -27.20 6.29 26.32
N GLN A 169 -26.91 7.38 25.61
CA GLN A 169 -26.45 7.32 24.22
C GLN A 169 -24.94 7.17 24.14
N LEU A 170 -24.49 6.34 23.20
CA LEU A 170 -23.08 6.24 22.83
C LEU A 170 -22.72 7.42 21.93
N SER A 171 -21.60 8.07 22.24
CA SER A 171 -21.07 9.15 21.39
C SER A 171 -20.50 8.58 20.08
N GLU A 172 -21.11 8.98 18.95
CA GLU A 172 -20.61 8.65 17.60
C GLU A 172 -19.17 9.13 17.43
N PRO A 173 -18.23 8.27 17.00
CA PRO A 173 -16.85 8.67 16.83
C PRO A 173 -16.67 9.67 15.69
N TYR A 174 -15.84 10.68 15.93
CA TYR A 174 -15.54 11.70 14.93
C TYR A 174 -14.85 11.06 13.72
N PRO A 175 -15.10 11.55 12.50
CA PRO A 175 -14.45 11.00 11.31
C PRO A 175 -12.92 11.02 11.36
N HIS A 176 -12.30 12.01 12.02
CA HIS A 176 -10.86 12.12 12.15
C HIS A 176 -10.25 11.11 13.14
N GLU A 177 -11.05 10.48 14.03
CA GLU A 177 -10.56 9.43 14.93
C GLU A 177 -10.26 8.10 14.18
N ARG A 178 -10.76 7.94 12.95
CA ARG A 178 -10.52 6.75 12.12
C ARG A 178 -9.31 6.96 11.23
N VAL A 179 -8.40 6.00 11.21
CA VAL A 179 -7.17 6.00 10.38
C VAL A 179 -7.18 4.82 9.41
N ARG A 180 -6.31 4.84 8.41
CA ARG A 180 -5.99 3.64 7.63
C ARG A 180 -4.88 2.86 8.35
N PRO A 181 -5.10 1.61 8.79
CA PRO A 181 -4.02 0.76 9.27
C PRO A 181 -2.97 0.56 8.18
N LEU A 182 -1.69 0.55 8.54
CA LEU A 182 -0.60 0.37 7.58
C LEU A 182 -0.42 -1.12 7.30
N PRO A 183 -0.69 -1.60 6.08
CA PRO A 183 -0.54 -3.02 5.80
C PRO A 183 0.94 -3.38 5.75
N ILE A 184 1.31 -4.42 6.50
CA ILE A 184 2.67 -4.95 6.57
C ILE A 184 2.77 -6.36 5.98
N TYR A 185 1.64 -7.01 5.67
CA TYR A 185 1.57 -8.24 4.91
C TYR A 185 0.26 -8.34 4.14
N ARG A 186 0.31 -8.94 2.95
CA ARG A 186 -0.86 -9.27 2.13
C ARG A 186 -0.76 -10.70 1.62
N SER A 187 -1.87 -11.44 1.72
CA SER A 187 -1.95 -12.80 1.20
C SER A 187 -1.66 -12.85 -0.30
N GLY A 188 -0.86 -13.83 -0.72
CA GLY A 188 -0.36 -13.98 -2.09
C GLY A 188 0.78 -13.03 -2.48
N VAL A 189 1.00 -11.95 -1.72
CA VAL A 189 2.06 -10.94 -1.98
C VAL A 189 3.27 -11.17 -1.07
N GLY A 190 3.04 -11.35 0.23
CA GLY A 190 4.09 -11.44 1.25
C GLY A 190 4.16 -10.19 2.13
N ALA A 191 5.26 -10.02 2.88
CA ALA A 191 5.47 -8.83 3.69
C ALA A 191 5.79 -7.58 2.86
N ALA A 192 5.33 -6.43 3.35
CA ALA A 192 5.69 -5.13 2.81
C ALA A 192 7.20 -4.90 2.94
N HIS A 193 7.80 -4.27 1.92
CA HIS A 193 9.21 -3.88 1.92
C HIS A 193 9.42 -2.83 3.01
N GLY A 194 10.43 -3.07 3.83
CA GLY A 194 10.72 -2.27 5.02
C GLY A 194 11.47 -3.07 6.07
N HIS A 195 11.83 -2.40 7.15
CA HIS A 195 12.67 -2.95 8.21
C HIS A 195 12.05 -4.19 8.88
N PHE A 196 10.72 -4.25 9.00
CA PHE A 196 10.01 -5.41 9.55
C PHE A 196 9.75 -6.55 8.54
N SER A 197 10.07 -6.38 7.26
CA SER A 197 9.73 -7.37 6.21
C SER A 197 10.25 -8.78 6.52
N ARG A 198 11.49 -8.90 7.02
CA ARG A 198 12.10 -10.17 7.40
C ARG A 198 11.39 -10.81 8.58
N LEU A 199 11.10 -10.03 9.63
CA LEU A 199 10.40 -10.51 10.81
C LEU A 199 9.00 -11.03 10.45
N VAL A 200 8.25 -10.25 9.69
CA VAL A 200 6.89 -10.60 9.27
C VAL A 200 6.89 -11.84 8.39
N ASN A 201 7.77 -11.92 7.38
CA ASN A 201 7.89 -13.12 6.54
C ASN A 201 8.24 -14.37 7.36
N GLN A 202 9.19 -14.26 8.30
CA GLN A 202 9.54 -15.38 9.18
C GLN A 202 8.37 -15.79 10.08
N ALA A 203 7.62 -14.84 10.62
CA ALA A 203 6.43 -15.13 11.42
C ALA A 203 5.38 -15.88 10.60
N ILE A 204 5.09 -15.43 9.37
CA ILE A 204 4.16 -16.11 8.46
C ILE A 204 4.65 -17.53 8.12
N GLN A 205 5.94 -17.72 7.82
CA GLN A 205 6.50 -19.04 7.54
C GLN A 205 6.40 -20.01 8.74
N ILE A 206 6.56 -19.50 9.97
CA ILE A 206 6.34 -20.28 11.18
C ILE A 206 4.87 -20.71 11.26
N LEU A 207 3.92 -19.80 10.98
CA LEU A 207 2.50 -20.11 10.98
C LEU A 207 2.12 -21.11 9.88
N GLU A 208 2.73 -21.03 8.69
CA GLU A 208 2.49 -21.98 7.57
C GLU A 208 2.91 -23.41 7.91
N THR A 209 3.92 -23.57 8.76
CA THR A 209 4.49 -24.87 9.14
C THR A 209 4.02 -25.35 10.51
N ALA A 210 3.28 -24.53 11.25
CA ALA A 210 2.75 -24.87 12.57
C ALA A 210 1.74 -26.04 12.48
N PRO A 211 1.71 -26.94 13.47
CA PRO A 211 0.65 -27.94 13.60
C PRO A 211 -0.73 -27.29 13.57
N LYS A 212 -1.64 -27.81 12.75
CA LYS A 212 -2.99 -27.24 12.58
C LYS A 212 -3.75 -27.19 13.90
N GLU A 213 -3.52 -28.16 14.77
CA GLU A 213 -4.13 -28.24 16.09
C GLU A 213 -3.76 -27.05 16.98
N LEU A 214 -2.53 -26.51 16.86
CA LEU A 214 -2.12 -25.32 17.62
C LEU A 214 -2.79 -24.06 17.09
N LEU A 215 -2.91 -23.91 15.77
CA LEU A 215 -3.62 -22.77 15.17
C LEU A 215 -5.11 -22.81 15.52
N GLN A 216 -5.72 -23.99 15.50
CA GLN A 216 -7.11 -24.20 15.93
C GLN A 216 -7.32 -23.88 17.42
N GLN A 217 -6.38 -24.25 18.30
CA GLN A 217 -6.45 -23.88 19.71
C GLN A 217 -6.38 -22.37 19.96
N ALA A 218 -5.78 -21.63 19.02
CA ALA A 218 -5.72 -20.17 19.05
C ALA A 218 -6.88 -19.51 18.27
N ASP A 219 -7.89 -20.28 17.85
CA ASP A 219 -9.00 -19.84 16.99
C ASP A 219 -8.52 -19.08 15.73
N PHE A 220 -7.39 -19.53 15.16
CA PHE A 220 -6.74 -18.87 14.03
C PHE A 220 -6.65 -19.79 12.81
N ASP A 221 -7.07 -19.27 11.65
CA ASP A 221 -6.89 -19.90 10.35
C ASP A 221 -6.09 -18.97 9.44
N LEU A 222 -4.86 -19.36 9.11
CA LEU A 222 -3.97 -18.61 8.23
C LEU A 222 -4.56 -18.43 6.82
N GLY A 223 -5.39 -19.38 6.35
CA GLY A 223 -6.06 -19.28 5.07
C GLY A 223 -7.09 -18.15 4.98
N LEU A 224 -7.56 -17.64 6.13
CA LEU A 224 -8.47 -16.50 6.22
C LEU A 224 -7.73 -15.16 6.41
N LEU A 225 -6.42 -15.19 6.67
CA LEU A 225 -5.61 -13.97 6.80
C LEU A 225 -5.40 -13.35 5.41
N THR A 226 -6.13 -12.27 5.12
CA THR A 226 -5.97 -11.50 3.88
C THR A 226 -4.92 -10.40 4.00
N GLU A 227 -4.83 -9.79 5.18
CA GLU A 227 -3.98 -8.64 5.49
C GLU A 227 -3.56 -8.68 6.95
N LEU A 228 -2.30 -8.33 7.22
CA LEU A 228 -1.83 -7.94 8.54
C LEU A 228 -1.43 -6.47 8.47
N SER A 229 -1.93 -5.68 9.42
CA SER A 229 -1.71 -4.24 9.46
C SER A 229 -1.33 -3.77 10.85
N VAL A 230 -0.60 -2.67 10.93
CA VAL A 230 -0.27 -1.98 12.17
C VAL A 230 -1.09 -0.70 12.29
N ASP A 231 -1.48 -0.36 13.52
CA ASP A 231 -2.11 0.91 13.81
C ASP A 231 -1.02 2.01 13.77
N PRO A 232 -1.10 3.01 12.88
CA PRO A 232 -0.10 4.07 12.81
C PRO A 232 -0.12 5.02 14.02
N ARG A 233 -1.04 4.86 14.98
CA ARG A 233 -1.10 5.66 16.21
C ARG A 233 -0.28 5.08 17.36
N ALA A 234 0.21 3.84 17.22
CA ALA A 234 0.90 3.09 18.26
C ALA A 234 2.40 3.40 18.34
#